data_AF-A0A843IRM7-F1
#
_entry.id   AF-A0A843IRM7-F1
#
_cell.length_a   1.000
_cell.length_b   1.000
_cell.length_c   1.000
_cell.angle_alpha   90.00
_cell.angle_beta   90.00
_cell.angle_gamma   90.00
#
_symmetry.space_group_name_H-M   'P 1'
#
loop_
_entity.id
_entity.type
_entity.pdbx_description
1 polymer ?
#
loop_
_entity_poly.entity_id
_entity_poly.type
_entity_poly.pdbx_seq_one_letter_code
_entity_poly.pdbx_strand_id
1 'polypeptide(L)'
;MNLKEQIYVRKSCRNYLDDEVDMDLIHDFMSDVKPLVEAIDYSYTILPASEVNVRTRWTAPYYLALYSEKKEHYLENIGFIFQQLSLYLQSVGIGNCWVGMASPKKNTDDFVITISFGKSDKMTRDISSFKRKDLNKISDFADDKLIPAQLAPSAINSQPWYFKHADEGFDVYQVKQNILKRQVLKRWNPIDVGIALAHLYVSNEDTFNFIKKTSFEDIKGYTYTGSIEF
;
A
#
# COMPACT_ATOMS: atom_id res chain seq x y z
N MET A 1 13.46 -14.50 -5.59
CA MET A 1 13.29 -13.18 -4.93
C MET A 1 12.25 -13.33 -3.84
N ASN A 2 12.51 -12.90 -2.60
CA ASN A 2 11.58 -13.16 -1.51
C ASN A 2 10.88 -11.86 -1.04
N LEU A 3 9.79 -11.50 -1.73
CA LEU A 3 8.95 -10.35 -1.34
C LEU A 3 8.38 -10.50 0.08
N LYS A 4 8.12 -11.75 0.50
CA LYS A 4 7.60 -12.09 1.83
C LYS A 4 8.60 -11.73 2.93
N GLU A 5 9.89 -11.98 2.74
CA GLU A 5 10.92 -11.53 3.68
C GLU A 5 10.97 -10.00 3.83
N GLN A 6 10.75 -9.27 2.73
CA GLN A 6 10.81 -7.80 2.77
C GLN A 6 9.75 -7.16 3.65
N ILE A 7 8.61 -7.82 3.86
CA ILE A 7 7.55 -7.36 4.78
C ILE A 7 8.11 -7.09 6.18
N TYR A 8 9.01 -7.95 6.65
CA TYR A 8 9.51 -7.98 8.03
C TYR A 8 10.68 -7.04 8.28
N VAL A 9 11.36 -6.59 7.23
CA VAL A 9 12.52 -5.71 7.36
C VAL A 9 12.25 -4.31 6.83
N ARG A 10 11.26 -4.10 5.96
CA ARG A 10 11.15 -2.81 5.25
C ARG A 10 10.88 -1.60 6.14
N LYS A 11 11.40 -0.46 5.68
CA LYS A 11 11.25 0.87 6.25
C LYS A 11 11.00 1.90 5.15
N SER A 12 10.06 2.82 5.36
CA SER A 12 9.84 3.94 4.42
C SER A 12 11.09 4.81 4.32
N CYS A 13 11.60 4.98 3.09
CA CYS A 13 12.84 5.69 2.80
C CYS A 13 12.58 7.16 2.50
N ARG A 14 13.40 8.04 3.06
CA ARG A 14 13.34 9.50 2.86
C ARG A 14 14.73 10.11 2.71
N ASN A 15 15.72 9.24 2.54
CA ASN A 15 17.13 9.56 2.38
C ASN A 15 17.64 8.67 1.24
N TYR A 16 18.19 9.30 0.23
CA TYR A 16 18.56 8.67 -1.03
C TYR A 16 20.02 8.98 -1.34
N LEU A 17 20.68 8.03 -1.98
CA LEU A 17 22.03 8.17 -2.50
C LEU A 17 21.99 8.85 -3.88
N ASP A 18 23.14 9.34 -4.33
CA ASP A 18 23.32 9.98 -5.64
C ASP A 18 23.72 8.94 -6.69
N ASP A 19 22.92 7.88 -6.78
CA ASP A 19 23.13 6.75 -7.67
C ASP A 19 21.91 6.60 -8.58
N GLU A 20 22.16 6.24 -9.84
CA GLU A 20 21.10 5.98 -10.81
C GLU A 20 20.29 4.73 -10.45
N VAL A 21 19.02 4.75 -10.87
CA VAL A 21 18.12 3.62 -10.76
C VAL A 21 17.83 3.11 -12.17
N ASP A 22 18.04 1.81 -12.35
CA ASP A 22 17.57 1.11 -13.55
C ASP A 22 16.04 1.07 -13.54
N MET A 23 15.43 1.80 -14.47
CA MET A 23 13.97 1.94 -14.58
C MET A 23 13.33 0.72 -15.24
N ASP A 24 14.10 -0.08 -16.00
CA ASP A 24 13.58 -1.28 -16.66
C ASP A 24 13.14 -2.31 -15.61
N LEU A 25 13.79 -2.35 -14.45
CA LEU A 25 13.35 -3.16 -13.30
C LEU A 25 11.90 -2.87 -12.89
N ILE A 26 11.44 -1.62 -12.99
CA ILE A 26 10.05 -1.25 -12.69
C ILE A 26 9.13 -1.77 -13.79
N HIS A 27 9.49 -1.56 -15.06
CA HIS A 27 8.69 -2.02 -16.19
C HIS A 27 8.55 -3.54 -16.24
N ASP A 28 9.65 -4.26 -16.01
CA ASP A 28 9.68 -5.72 -15.94
C ASP A 28 8.77 -6.24 -14.83
N PHE A 29 8.89 -5.69 -13.62
CA PHE A 29 8.03 -6.09 -12.50
C PHE A 29 6.55 -5.81 -12.78
N MET A 30 6.25 -4.66 -13.37
CA MET A 30 4.88 -4.23 -13.63
C MET A 30 4.22 -4.96 -14.80
N SER A 31 4.98 -5.69 -15.63
CA SER A 31 4.44 -6.45 -16.77
C SER A 31 3.54 -7.61 -16.35
N ASP A 32 3.83 -8.25 -15.21
CA ASP A 32 3.12 -9.43 -14.69
C ASP A 32 2.55 -9.21 -13.27
N VAL A 33 2.53 -7.97 -12.77
CA VAL A 33 2.00 -7.66 -11.44
C VAL A 33 0.51 -8.00 -11.34
N LYS A 34 0.08 -8.54 -10.20
CA LYS A 34 -1.32 -8.91 -9.97
C LYS A 34 -2.13 -7.73 -9.43
N PRO A 35 -3.23 -7.32 -10.10
CA PRO A 35 -4.22 -6.41 -9.53
C PRO A 35 -5.05 -7.09 -8.43
N LEU A 36 -5.63 -6.29 -7.53
CA LEU A 36 -6.67 -6.76 -6.60
C LEU A 36 -7.99 -6.98 -7.35
N VAL A 37 -8.27 -6.10 -8.33
CA VAL A 37 -9.44 -6.17 -9.20
C VAL A 37 -8.99 -5.97 -10.65
N GLU A 38 -8.98 -7.05 -11.44
CA GLU A 38 -8.43 -7.06 -12.80
C GLU A 38 -9.18 -6.11 -13.77
N ALA A 39 -10.47 -5.85 -13.52
CA ALA A 39 -11.31 -5.03 -14.39
C ALA A 39 -11.10 -3.51 -14.25
N ILE A 40 -10.12 -3.06 -13.45
CA ILE A 40 -9.83 -1.65 -13.21
C ILE A 40 -8.50 -1.30 -13.89
N ASP A 41 -8.56 -0.41 -14.87
CA ASP A 41 -7.37 0.08 -15.54
C ASP A 41 -6.55 0.98 -14.60
N TYR A 42 -5.22 0.82 -14.67
CA TYR A 42 -4.26 1.65 -13.95
C TYR A 42 -3.07 1.98 -14.85
N SER A 43 -2.37 3.06 -14.51
CA SER A 43 -1.11 3.41 -15.16
C SER A 43 -0.18 4.12 -14.19
N TYR A 44 1.08 4.27 -14.58
CA TYR A 44 2.05 5.02 -13.82
C TYR A 44 3.01 5.77 -14.74
N THR A 45 3.57 6.86 -14.23
CA THR A 45 4.63 7.62 -14.89
C THR A 45 5.80 7.78 -13.93
N ILE A 46 7.01 7.54 -14.43
CA ILE A 46 8.25 7.84 -13.70
C ILE A 46 8.62 9.30 -13.98
N LEU A 47 8.76 10.11 -12.92
CA LEU A 47 9.03 11.53 -12.99
C LEU A 47 10.30 11.88 -12.21
N PRO A 48 11.19 12.73 -12.75
CA PRO A 48 12.26 13.33 -11.96
C PRO A 48 11.68 14.33 -10.95
N ALA A 49 12.45 14.64 -9.90
CA ALA A 49 12.05 15.62 -8.87
C ALA A 49 11.62 16.98 -9.43
N SER A 50 12.21 17.40 -10.55
CA SER A 50 11.90 18.67 -11.23
C SER A 50 10.47 18.73 -11.79
N GLU A 51 9.80 17.61 -11.97
CA GLU A 51 8.43 17.51 -12.52
C GLU A 51 7.35 17.29 -11.47
N VAL A 52 7.72 17.31 -10.19
CA VAL A 52 6.82 17.01 -9.07
C VAL A 52 6.69 18.22 -8.14
N ASN A 53 5.46 18.55 -7.77
CA ASN A 53 5.17 19.47 -6.67
C ASN A 53 5.27 18.70 -5.35
N VAL A 54 6.29 18.96 -4.56
CA VAL A 54 6.54 18.26 -3.29
C VAL A 54 6.30 19.20 -2.12
N ARG A 55 5.44 18.80 -1.18
CA ARG A 55 5.12 19.57 0.04
C ARG A 55 5.63 18.89 1.33
N THR A 56 6.66 18.05 1.21
CA THR A 56 7.35 17.38 2.32
C THR A 56 8.66 18.09 2.68
N ARG A 57 9.25 17.75 3.83
CA ARG A 57 10.54 18.30 4.29
C ARG A 57 11.77 17.61 3.67
N TRP A 58 11.55 16.65 2.79
CA TRP A 58 12.54 15.79 2.17
C TRP A 58 12.13 15.57 0.72
N THR A 59 13.08 15.22 -0.13
CA THR A 59 12.90 14.96 -1.56
C THR A 59 13.49 13.59 -1.93
N ALA A 60 13.25 13.16 -3.16
CA ALA A 60 13.81 11.97 -3.77
C ALA A 60 14.25 12.30 -5.20
N PRO A 61 15.17 11.53 -5.81
CA PRO A 61 15.58 11.73 -7.20
C PRO A 61 14.40 11.48 -8.16
N TYR A 62 13.58 10.45 -7.87
CA TYR A 62 12.48 10.03 -8.73
C TYR A 62 11.18 9.82 -7.96
N TYR A 63 10.06 9.90 -8.69
CA TYR A 63 8.72 9.66 -8.20
C TYR A 63 7.94 8.84 -9.23
N LEU A 64 7.19 7.86 -8.76
CA LEU A 64 6.10 7.25 -9.49
C LEU A 64 4.84 8.08 -9.24
N ALA A 65 4.24 8.61 -10.29
CA ALA A 65 2.88 9.14 -10.26
C ALA A 65 1.92 8.02 -10.66
N LEU A 66 0.93 7.74 -9.82
CA LEU A 66 0.02 6.61 -9.98
C LEU A 66 -1.36 7.10 -10.40
N TYR A 67 -1.95 6.44 -11.39
CA TYR A 67 -3.23 6.81 -11.99
C TYR A 67 -4.15 5.60 -12.06
N SER A 68 -5.45 5.85 -11.99
CA SER A 68 -6.45 4.79 -12.03
C SER A 68 -7.74 5.27 -12.65
N GLU A 69 -8.38 4.38 -13.40
CA GLU A 69 -9.79 4.50 -13.71
C GLU A 69 -10.63 4.53 -12.42
N LYS A 70 -11.64 5.40 -12.36
CA LYS A 70 -12.50 5.53 -11.18
C LYS A 70 -13.65 4.51 -11.22
N LYS A 71 -13.42 3.35 -10.60
CA LYS A 71 -14.41 2.29 -10.34
C LYS A 71 -14.48 1.96 -8.85
N GLU A 72 -15.43 1.12 -8.41
CA GLU A 72 -15.37 0.57 -7.05
C GLU A 72 -14.01 -0.11 -6.83
N HIS A 73 -13.40 0.06 -5.65
CA HIS A 73 -12.08 -0.47 -5.29
C HIS A 73 -10.86 0.10 -6.01
N TYR A 74 -10.98 1.17 -6.80
CA TYR A 74 -9.84 1.71 -7.56
C TYR A 74 -8.65 2.13 -6.67
N LEU A 75 -8.92 2.65 -5.47
CA LEU A 75 -7.87 3.10 -4.54
C LEU A 75 -7.20 1.92 -3.83
N GLU A 76 -7.98 0.92 -3.41
CA GLU A 76 -7.50 -0.34 -2.87
C GLU A 76 -6.64 -1.06 -3.92
N ASN A 77 -7.06 -1.05 -5.18
CA ASN A 77 -6.31 -1.65 -6.28
C ASN A 77 -4.94 -0.98 -6.47
N ILE A 78 -4.86 0.36 -6.44
CA ILE A 78 -3.58 1.09 -6.48
C ILE A 78 -2.70 0.77 -5.28
N GLY A 79 -3.29 0.74 -4.07
CA GLY A 79 -2.56 0.33 -2.87
C GLY A 79 -2.00 -1.07 -2.99
N PHE A 80 -2.77 -2.00 -3.54
CA PHE A 80 -2.41 -3.40 -3.69
C PHE A 80 -1.29 -3.61 -4.70
N ILE A 81 -1.46 -3.10 -5.92
CA ILE A 81 -0.49 -3.25 -7.03
C ILE A 81 0.86 -2.64 -6.64
N PHE A 82 0.85 -1.36 -6.27
CA PHE A 82 2.11 -0.64 -6.09
C PHE A 82 2.79 -0.93 -4.74
N GLN A 83 2.12 -1.62 -3.81
CA GLN A 83 2.78 -2.16 -2.63
C GLN A 83 3.59 -3.43 -2.94
N GLN A 84 3.18 -4.23 -3.94
CA GLN A 84 4.00 -5.32 -4.46
C GLN A 84 5.28 -4.75 -5.09
N LEU A 85 5.16 -3.72 -5.94
CA LEU A 85 6.30 -3.01 -6.49
C LEU A 85 7.18 -2.38 -5.38
N SER A 86 6.58 -1.79 -4.35
CA SER A 86 7.30 -1.21 -3.22
C SER A 86 8.19 -2.25 -2.50
N LEU A 87 7.68 -3.46 -2.28
CA LEU A 87 8.45 -4.57 -1.69
C LEU A 87 9.55 -5.04 -2.64
N TYR A 88 9.25 -5.13 -3.93
CA TYR A 88 10.21 -5.50 -4.97
C TYR A 88 11.40 -4.55 -5.00
N LEU A 89 11.14 -3.25 -5.13
CA LEU A 89 12.16 -2.22 -5.18
C LEU A 89 13.11 -2.32 -3.98
N GLN A 90 12.58 -2.53 -2.77
CA GLN A 90 13.42 -2.70 -1.58
C GLN A 90 14.24 -3.99 -1.60
N SER A 91 13.71 -5.06 -2.19
CA SER A 91 14.46 -6.32 -2.37
C SER A 91 15.67 -6.19 -3.29
N VAL A 92 15.65 -5.22 -4.22
CA VAL A 92 16.74 -4.94 -5.17
C VAL A 92 17.52 -3.65 -4.84
N GLY A 93 17.43 -3.19 -3.59
CA GLY A 93 18.23 -2.08 -3.07
C GLY A 93 17.74 -0.68 -3.45
N ILE A 94 16.47 -0.54 -3.82
CA ILE A 94 15.83 0.73 -4.15
C ILE A 94 14.87 1.09 -3.01
N GLY A 95 15.24 2.13 -2.25
CA GLY A 95 14.41 2.69 -1.20
C GLY A 95 13.20 3.40 -1.80
N ASN A 96 12.05 3.33 -1.13
CA ASN A 96 10.86 4.05 -1.54
C ASN A 96 9.97 4.49 -0.35
N CYS A 97 9.06 5.44 -0.61
CA CYS A 97 8.05 5.88 0.34
C CYS A 97 6.79 6.38 -0.37
N TRP A 98 5.62 5.94 0.09
CA TRP A 98 4.34 6.55 -0.27
C TRP A 98 4.30 8.03 0.13
N VAL A 99 3.88 8.92 -0.77
CA VAL A 99 3.84 10.36 -0.56
C VAL A 99 2.48 10.93 -0.97
N GLY A 100 1.60 11.10 0.01
CA GLY A 100 0.30 11.78 -0.19
C GLY A 100 0.39 13.29 -0.38
N MET A 101 1.55 13.90 -0.10
CA MET A 101 1.81 15.35 -0.20
C MET A 101 2.69 15.72 -1.41
N ALA A 102 2.69 14.89 -2.44
CA ALA A 102 3.34 15.17 -3.71
C ALA A 102 2.40 14.86 -4.88
N SER A 103 2.52 15.62 -5.96
CA SER A 103 1.74 15.46 -7.18
C SER A 103 2.55 15.86 -8.40
N PRO A 104 2.28 15.29 -9.60
CA PRO A 104 2.82 15.79 -10.86
C PRO A 104 2.55 17.29 -11.04
N LYS A 105 3.45 18.01 -11.71
CA LYS A 105 3.20 19.37 -12.18
C LYS A 105 2.14 19.39 -13.28
N LYS A 106 2.23 18.44 -14.21
CA LYS A 106 1.20 18.17 -15.22
C LYS A 106 0.27 17.09 -14.68
N ASN A 107 -0.77 17.51 -13.97
CA ASN A 107 -1.69 16.60 -13.30
C ASN A 107 -2.98 16.41 -14.10
N THR A 108 -3.56 15.23 -14.00
CA THR A 108 -4.82 14.83 -14.64
C THR A 108 -5.81 14.36 -13.58
N ASP A 109 -7.10 14.24 -13.94
CA ASP A 109 -8.17 13.94 -12.98
C ASP A 109 -8.16 12.50 -12.44
N ASP A 110 -7.44 11.61 -13.10
CA ASP A 110 -7.22 10.19 -12.78
C ASP A 110 -6.00 9.95 -11.88
N PHE A 111 -5.22 10.99 -11.55
CA PHE A 111 -4.12 10.90 -10.59
C PHE A 111 -4.61 10.52 -9.19
N VAL A 112 -3.93 9.56 -8.58
CA VAL A 112 -4.28 8.99 -7.26
C VAL A 112 -3.30 9.43 -6.17
N ILE A 113 -2.03 9.06 -6.31
CA ILE A 113 -0.99 9.27 -5.29
C ILE A 113 0.40 9.14 -5.91
N THR A 114 1.45 9.53 -5.17
CA THR A 114 2.84 9.29 -5.58
C THR A 114 3.59 8.33 -4.65
N ILE A 115 4.60 7.66 -5.20
CA ILE A 115 5.64 6.96 -4.44
C ILE A 115 6.97 7.61 -4.83
N SER A 116 7.74 8.07 -3.86
CA SER A 116 9.11 8.51 -4.11
C SER A 116 10.07 7.32 -4.04
N PHE A 117 11.14 7.35 -4.83
CA PHE A 117 12.12 6.26 -4.84
C PHE A 117 13.52 6.72 -5.28
N GLY A 118 14.51 5.90 -4.96
CA GLY A 118 15.92 6.10 -5.28
C GLY A 118 16.78 5.04 -4.58
N LYS A 119 18.07 4.93 -4.94
CA LYS A 119 19.00 4.08 -4.18
C LYS A 119 19.10 4.55 -2.73
N SER A 120 19.14 3.61 -1.80
CA SER A 120 19.21 3.89 -0.37
C SER A 120 19.87 2.74 0.37
N ASP A 121 20.64 3.05 1.39
CA ASP A 121 21.21 2.10 2.35
C ASP A 121 20.36 1.97 3.63
N LYS A 122 19.31 2.80 3.77
CA LYS A 122 18.49 2.94 5.00
C LYS A 122 17.04 2.48 4.81
N MET A 123 16.87 1.38 4.08
CA MET A 123 15.56 0.81 3.72
C MET A 123 15.08 -0.34 4.59
N THR A 124 15.92 -0.83 5.50
CA THR A 124 15.57 -1.89 6.45
C THR A 124 15.52 -1.39 7.89
N ARG A 125 14.88 -2.17 8.77
CA ARG A 125 14.82 -2.01 10.22
C ARG A 125 14.59 -3.36 10.88
N ASP A 126 14.97 -3.45 12.15
CA ASP A 126 14.63 -4.60 12.99
C ASP A 126 13.11 -4.68 13.25
N ILE A 127 12.60 -5.90 13.42
CA ILE A 127 11.18 -6.15 13.67
C ILE A 127 10.68 -5.44 14.95
N SER A 128 11.52 -5.34 15.98
CA SER A 128 11.20 -4.63 17.24
C SER A 128 11.03 -3.11 17.05
N SER A 129 11.55 -2.56 15.95
CA SER A 129 11.41 -1.14 15.61
C SER A 129 10.10 -0.81 14.89
N PHE A 130 9.25 -1.81 14.59
CA PHE A 130 7.92 -1.58 14.04
C PHE A 130 6.99 -1.07 15.14
N LYS A 131 6.53 0.18 14.98
CA LYS A 131 5.46 0.74 15.81
C LYS A 131 4.12 0.38 15.18
N ARG A 132 3.46 -0.67 15.66
CA ARG A 132 2.16 -1.13 15.18
C ARG A 132 1.17 -1.28 16.33
N LYS A 133 -0.12 -1.25 15.99
CA LYS A 133 -1.20 -1.64 16.90
C LYS A 133 -1.09 -3.14 17.15
N ASP A 134 -1.45 -3.57 18.36
CA ASP A 134 -1.58 -4.99 18.67
C ASP A 134 -2.63 -5.67 17.77
N LEU A 135 -2.50 -6.98 17.55
CA LEU A 135 -3.41 -7.74 16.66
C LEU A 135 -4.89 -7.58 17.08
N ASN A 136 -5.17 -7.59 18.38
CA ASN A 136 -6.52 -7.37 18.93
C ASN A 136 -7.12 -5.97 18.69
N LYS A 137 -6.34 -5.02 18.15
CA LYS A 137 -6.82 -3.70 17.74
C LYS A 137 -7.12 -3.61 16.25
N ILE A 138 -6.66 -4.58 15.47
CA ILE A 138 -6.89 -4.67 14.02
C ILE A 138 -7.70 -5.91 13.65
N SER A 139 -8.13 -6.72 14.61
CA SER A 139 -8.98 -7.88 14.39
C SER A 139 -9.87 -8.16 15.61
N ASP A 140 -10.93 -8.94 15.41
CA ASP A 140 -11.82 -9.46 16.46
C ASP A 140 -11.13 -10.46 17.39
N PHE A 141 -10.17 -11.24 16.89
CA PHE A 141 -9.28 -12.08 17.69
C PHE A 141 -7.82 -11.86 17.28
N ALA A 142 -6.88 -12.11 18.18
CA ALA A 142 -5.46 -12.07 17.83
C ALA A 142 -5.12 -13.31 16.98
N ASP A 143 -4.74 -13.09 15.72
CA ASP A 143 -4.31 -14.14 14.79
C ASP A 143 -3.00 -13.74 14.12
N ASP A 144 -1.97 -14.59 14.25
CA ASP A 144 -0.64 -14.39 13.69
C ASP A 144 -0.63 -14.40 12.15
N LYS A 145 -1.65 -14.96 11.50
CA LYS A 145 -1.86 -14.87 10.05
C LYS A 145 -1.99 -13.41 9.58
N LEU A 146 -2.37 -12.49 10.47
CA LEU A 146 -2.51 -11.07 10.18
C LEU A 146 -1.23 -10.26 10.43
N ILE A 147 -0.14 -10.87 10.89
CA ILE A 147 1.16 -10.17 11.09
C ILE A 147 1.63 -9.45 9.81
N PRO A 148 1.56 -10.05 8.60
CA PRO A 148 1.95 -9.33 7.39
C PRO A 148 1.18 -8.01 7.19
N ALA A 149 -0.16 -8.05 7.31
CA ALA A 149 -0.99 -6.85 7.27
C ALA A 149 -0.71 -5.89 8.42
N GLN A 150 -0.45 -6.39 9.63
CA GLN A 150 -0.07 -5.57 10.78
C GLN A 150 1.20 -4.77 10.47
N LEU A 151 2.19 -5.37 9.81
CA LEU A 151 3.46 -4.72 9.51
C LEU A 151 3.35 -3.71 8.36
N ALA A 152 2.34 -3.78 7.50
CA ALA A 152 2.06 -2.90 6.36
C ALA A 152 2.25 -1.39 6.68
N PRO A 153 2.75 -0.56 5.75
CA PRO A 153 2.78 0.89 5.95
C PRO A 153 1.35 1.45 5.87
N SER A 154 1.15 2.63 6.42
CA SER A 154 -0.11 3.36 6.26
C SER A 154 0.13 4.86 6.44
N ALA A 155 -0.74 5.69 5.87
CA ALA A 155 -0.69 7.12 6.08
C ALA A 155 -0.70 7.43 7.58
N ILE A 156 0.26 8.27 8.00
CA ILE A 156 0.51 8.66 9.40
C ILE A 156 0.56 7.48 10.39
N ASN A 157 0.90 6.28 9.91
CA ASN A 157 0.89 5.03 10.68
C ASN A 157 -0.48 4.69 11.31
N SER A 158 -1.58 5.14 10.69
CA SER A 158 -2.94 5.05 11.25
C SER A 158 -3.49 3.64 11.31
N GLN A 159 -3.02 2.73 10.45
CA GLN A 159 -3.46 1.33 10.32
C GLN A 159 -4.99 1.25 10.25
N PRO A 160 -5.62 1.76 9.17
CA PRO A 160 -7.06 1.97 9.09
C PRO A 160 -7.85 0.71 8.67
N TRP A 161 -7.25 -0.47 8.75
CA TRP A 161 -7.87 -1.77 8.46
C TRP A 161 -8.32 -2.47 9.75
N TYR A 162 -9.34 -3.32 9.61
CA TYR A 162 -9.84 -4.23 10.63
C TYR A 162 -10.28 -5.54 9.97
N PHE A 163 -9.91 -6.67 10.55
CA PHE A 163 -10.16 -8.01 10.03
C PHE A 163 -11.10 -8.77 10.96
N LYS A 164 -12.26 -9.17 10.48
CA LYS A 164 -13.18 -10.05 11.19
C LYS A 164 -13.00 -11.47 10.69
N HIS A 165 -12.88 -12.46 11.56
CA HIS A 165 -12.76 -13.86 11.13
C HIS A 165 -14.04 -14.29 10.40
N ALA A 166 -13.84 -15.01 9.29
CA ALA A 166 -14.89 -15.66 8.51
C ALA A 166 -14.48 -17.13 8.25
N ASP A 167 -15.43 -17.95 7.78
CA ASP A 167 -15.20 -19.40 7.63
C ASP A 167 -13.97 -19.73 6.77
N GLU A 168 -13.77 -19.00 5.67
CA GLU A 168 -12.69 -19.24 4.70
C GLU A 168 -11.57 -18.18 4.75
N GLY A 169 -11.56 -17.30 5.76
CA GLY A 169 -10.54 -16.25 5.87
C GLY A 169 -10.98 -15.06 6.71
N PHE A 170 -10.98 -13.87 6.13
CA PHE A 170 -11.31 -12.63 6.85
C PHE A 170 -12.20 -11.70 6.05
N ASP A 171 -13.25 -11.18 6.69
CA ASP A 171 -13.94 -9.99 6.21
C ASP A 171 -13.11 -8.76 6.57
N VAL A 172 -12.82 -7.93 5.57
CA VAL A 172 -11.92 -6.78 5.65
C VAL A 172 -12.75 -5.51 5.72
N TYR A 173 -12.45 -4.70 6.73
CA TYR A 173 -13.13 -3.45 7.00
C TYR A 173 -12.15 -2.29 7.09
N GLN A 174 -12.62 -1.11 6.69
CA GLN A 174 -11.92 0.15 6.83
C GLN A 174 -12.52 0.97 7.97
N VAL A 175 -11.69 1.56 8.83
CA VAL A 175 -12.11 2.50 9.87
C VAL A 175 -12.81 3.73 9.25
N LYS A 176 -14.04 4.03 9.70
CA LYS A 176 -14.75 5.28 9.37
C LYS A 176 -14.09 6.43 10.13
N GLN A 177 -13.47 7.37 9.41
CA GLN A 177 -12.89 8.57 10.01
C GLN A 177 -13.99 9.50 10.56
N ASN A 178 -13.75 10.10 11.73
CA ASN A 178 -14.58 11.19 12.26
C ASN A 178 -14.57 12.39 11.31
N ILE A 179 -15.67 13.16 11.27
CA ILE A 179 -15.90 14.26 10.30
C ILE A 179 -14.69 15.20 10.17
N LEU A 180 -14.05 15.56 11.29
CA LEU A 180 -12.89 16.46 11.32
C LEU A 180 -11.63 15.90 10.62
N LYS A 181 -11.41 14.58 10.67
CA LYS A 181 -10.27 13.91 10.00
C LYS A 181 -10.55 13.55 8.54
N ARG A 182 -11.80 13.68 8.07
CA ARG A 182 -12.23 13.27 6.72
C ARG A 182 -11.65 14.13 5.59
N GLN A 183 -11.35 15.40 5.82
CA GLN A 183 -10.95 16.29 4.72
C GLN A 183 -9.58 15.96 4.13
N VAL A 184 -8.68 15.31 4.89
CA VAL A 184 -7.31 14.98 4.45
C VAL A 184 -7.09 13.47 4.29
N LEU A 185 -7.59 12.65 5.23
CA LEU A 185 -7.27 11.21 5.26
C LEU A 185 -8.24 10.32 4.47
N LYS A 186 -9.42 10.82 4.08
CA LYS A 186 -10.46 10.00 3.43
C LYS A 186 -9.99 9.36 2.13
N ARG A 187 -9.09 10.01 1.38
CA ARG A 187 -8.56 9.49 0.12
C ARG A 187 -7.45 8.44 0.30
N TRP A 188 -6.81 8.39 1.46
CA TRP A 188 -5.64 7.51 1.67
C TRP A 188 -6.01 6.20 2.38
N ASN A 189 -7.03 6.20 3.24
CA ASN A 189 -7.43 4.98 3.94
C ASN A 189 -7.70 3.78 2.99
N PRO A 190 -8.36 3.94 1.83
CA PRO A 190 -8.58 2.80 0.95
C PRO A 190 -7.26 2.30 0.32
N ILE A 191 -6.36 3.22 -0.04
CA ILE A 191 -5.00 2.87 -0.49
C ILE A 191 -4.27 2.09 0.61
N ASP A 192 -4.35 2.54 1.87
CA ASP A 192 -3.75 1.86 3.02
C ASP A 192 -4.34 0.45 3.24
N VAL A 193 -5.64 0.24 2.98
CA VAL A 193 -6.25 -1.10 3.02
C VAL A 193 -5.71 -1.98 1.89
N GLY A 194 -5.63 -1.46 0.66
CA GLY A 194 -5.00 -2.17 -0.47
C GLY A 194 -3.54 -2.57 -0.19
N ILE A 195 -2.79 -1.66 0.44
CA ILE A 195 -1.42 -1.90 0.91
C ILE A 195 -1.37 -3.07 1.91
N ALA A 196 -2.30 -3.13 2.87
CA ALA A 196 -2.37 -4.24 3.82
C ALA A 196 -2.76 -5.57 3.15
N LEU A 197 -3.68 -5.52 2.20
CA LEU A 197 -4.07 -6.68 1.37
C LEU A 197 -2.90 -7.22 0.56
N ALA A 198 -2.04 -6.36 -0.01
CA ALA A 198 -0.84 -6.80 -0.72
C ALA A 198 0.14 -7.56 0.17
N HIS A 199 0.24 -7.19 1.45
CA HIS A 199 1.09 -7.91 2.41
C HIS A 199 0.55 -9.32 2.70
N LEU A 200 -0.78 -9.48 2.75
CA LEU A 200 -1.42 -10.79 2.89
C LEU A 200 -1.31 -11.63 1.62
N TYR A 201 -1.52 -11.01 0.45
CA TYR A 201 -1.31 -11.64 -0.86
C TYR A 201 0.11 -12.18 -1.00
N VAL A 202 1.13 -11.33 -0.85
CA VAL A 202 2.54 -11.75 -0.97
C VAL A 202 2.92 -12.87 0.02
N SER A 203 2.23 -12.95 1.17
CA SER A 203 2.49 -13.99 2.15
C SER A 203 1.80 -15.34 1.85
N ASN A 204 0.77 -15.32 1.01
CA ASN A 204 -0.16 -16.42 0.70
C ASN A 204 -0.54 -16.43 -0.80
N GLU A 205 0.42 -16.21 -1.69
CA GLU A 205 0.19 -15.91 -3.11
C GLU A 205 -0.64 -16.97 -3.83
N ASP A 206 -0.41 -18.24 -3.53
CA ASP A 206 -1.08 -19.37 -4.18
C ASP A 206 -2.56 -19.53 -3.80
N THR A 207 -2.99 -18.95 -2.68
CA THR A 207 -4.35 -19.16 -2.16
C THR A 207 -5.14 -17.89 -1.89
N PHE A 208 -4.50 -16.73 -1.95
CA PHE A 208 -5.17 -15.45 -1.75
C PHE A 208 -6.25 -15.21 -2.81
N ASN A 209 -7.48 -15.05 -2.34
CA ASN A 209 -8.61 -14.65 -3.17
C ASN A 209 -9.32 -13.45 -2.52
N PHE A 210 -9.63 -12.41 -3.29
CA PHE A 210 -10.40 -11.26 -2.82
C PHE A 210 -11.78 -11.25 -3.46
N ILE A 211 -12.82 -11.25 -2.63
CA ILE A 211 -14.20 -11.23 -3.08
C ILE A 211 -15.01 -10.11 -2.42
N LYS A 212 -16.06 -9.69 -3.11
CA LYS A 212 -17.08 -8.82 -2.53
C LYS A 212 -18.32 -9.63 -2.17
N LYS A 213 -18.54 -9.85 -0.87
CA LYS A 213 -19.77 -10.52 -0.41
C LYS A 213 -20.98 -9.58 -0.52
N THR A 214 -22.13 -10.16 -0.82
CA THR A 214 -23.43 -9.47 -0.83
C THR A 214 -24.06 -9.36 0.56
N SER A 215 -23.62 -10.22 1.49
CA SER A 215 -24.02 -10.22 2.90
C SER A 215 -22.79 -10.23 3.78
N PHE A 216 -22.75 -9.32 4.75
CA PHE A 216 -21.66 -9.13 5.69
C PHE A 216 -22.20 -8.47 6.97
N GLU A 217 -21.50 -8.64 8.08
CA GLU A 217 -21.87 -7.99 9.34
C GLU A 217 -21.56 -6.49 9.29
N ASP A 218 -22.49 -5.63 9.71
CA ASP A 218 -22.20 -4.20 9.89
C ASP A 218 -21.52 -3.97 11.24
N ILE A 219 -20.28 -3.49 11.20
CA ILE A 219 -19.50 -3.17 12.38
C ILE A 219 -19.51 -1.65 12.59
N LYS A 220 -20.06 -1.22 13.73
CA LYS A 220 -20.12 0.20 14.10
C LYS A 220 -18.72 0.84 14.04
N GLY A 221 -18.61 1.94 13.28
CA GLY A 221 -17.34 2.66 13.12
C GLY A 221 -16.45 2.13 11.99
N TYR A 222 -16.91 1.14 11.22
CA TYR A 222 -16.19 0.59 10.08
C TYR A 222 -17.05 0.52 8.83
N THR A 223 -16.40 0.48 7.66
CA THR A 223 -17.02 0.24 6.35
C THR A 223 -16.46 -1.05 5.80
N TYR A 224 -17.34 -1.99 5.44
CA TYR A 224 -16.93 -3.22 4.77
C TYR A 224 -16.26 -2.90 3.43
N THR A 225 -15.09 -3.49 3.19
CA THR A 225 -14.32 -3.34 1.96
C THR A 225 -14.56 -4.54 1.06
N GLY A 226 -14.27 -5.74 1.57
CA GLY A 226 -14.41 -7.01 0.87
C GLY A 226 -14.00 -8.14 1.81
N SER A 227 -13.84 -9.35 1.30
CA SER A 227 -13.37 -10.49 2.08
C SER A 227 -12.18 -11.10 1.38
N ILE A 228 -11.26 -11.62 2.17
CA ILE A 228 -10.17 -12.44 1.68
C ILE A 228 -10.40 -13.89 2.10
N GLU A 229 -10.11 -14.79 1.18
CA GLU A 229 -10.17 -16.23 1.37
C GLU A 229 -8.78 -16.82 1.12
N PHE A 230 -8.46 -17.93 1.79
CA PHE A 230 -7.18 -18.64 1.73
C PHE A 230 -7.36 -20.15 1.55
#